data_AF-A0A965PDH7-F1
#
_entry.id   AF-A0A965PDH7-F1
#
_cell.length_a   1.000
_cell.length_b   1.000
_cell.length_c   1.000
_cell.angle_alpha   90.00
_cell.angle_beta   90.00
_cell.angle_gamma   90.00
#
_symmetry.space_group_name_H-M   'P 1'
#
loop_
_entity.id
_entity.type
_entity.pdbx_description
1 polymer ?
#
loop_
_entity_poly.entity_id
_entity_poly.type
_entity_poly.pdbx_seq_one_letter_code
_entity_poly.pdbx_strand_id
1 'polypeptide(L)'
;NPFGLDHIRSCIEPLAPGPVEWYGIDLAKSRDWTVIIGLNQSKKVAFFERFRLDWKATRDTVQRIVGRTPAVIDSTGVGDPIVEDLQRVCPRIQGFKYTSTSKQQIMEDLAGAIHGREVVFPDGPIVDELMNFEWTHTRTGISYNAPEGLHDDCVNALALALHCSRVNKKGLFLLT
;
A
#
# COMPACT_ATOMS: atom_id res chain seq x y z
N ASN A 1 6.58 16.90 5.90
CA ASN A 1 6.32 15.47 6.10
C ASN A 1 5.00 15.27 6.84
N PRO A 2 3.98 14.64 6.22
CA PRO A 2 2.65 14.45 6.82
C PRO A 2 2.59 13.41 7.95
N PHE A 3 3.59 12.55 8.09
CA PHE A 3 3.58 11.40 9.02
C PHE A 3 4.38 11.64 10.30
N GLY A 4 5.13 12.73 10.41
CA GLY A 4 5.96 13.09 11.56
C GLY A 4 7.21 12.19 11.73
N LEU A 5 8.41 12.78 11.64
CA LEU A 5 9.67 12.03 11.60
C LEU A 5 9.87 11.13 12.83
N ASP A 6 9.52 11.60 14.03
CA ASP A 6 9.67 10.80 15.26
C ASP A 6 8.65 9.67 15.34
N HIS A 7 7.44 9.87 14.81
CA HIS A 7 6.44 8.81 14.71
C HIS A 7 6.87 7.73 13.72
N ILE A 8 7.41 8.11 12.55
CA ILE A 8 8.00 7.16 11.59
C ILE A 8 9.09 6.35 12.29
N ARG A 9 10.08 7.00 12.93
CA ARG A 9 11.18 6.32 13.64
C ARG A 9 10.66 5.35 14.69
N SER A 10 9.61 5.73 15.41
CA SER A 10 9.02 4.86 16.42
C SER A 10 8.44 3.57 15.82
N CYS A 11 7.92 3.61 14.59
CA CYS A 11 7.27 2.47 13.93
C CYS A 11 8.22 1.51 13.21
N ILE A 12 9.54 1.75 13.26
CA ILE A 12 10.53 0.88 12.63
C ILE A 12 10.71 -0.38 13.47
N GLU A 13 10.39 -1.54 12.89
CA GLU A 13 10.55 -2.87 13.49
C GLU A 13 11.03 -3.85 12.41
N PRO A 14 11.76 -4.93 12.73
CA PRO A 14 12.10 -5.96 11.75
C PRO A 14 10.86 -6.51 11.02
N LEU A 15 11.06 -7.02 9.81
CA LEU A 15 10.01 -7.68 9.04
C LEU A 15 9.32 -8.74 9.92
N ALA A 16 8.01 -8.61 10.09
CA ALA A 16 7.27 -9.43 11.03
C ALA A 16 7.13 -10.88 10.52
N PRO A 17 7.23 -11.88 11.41
CA PRO A 17 6.93 -13.24 11.03
C PRO A 17 5.41 -13.46 10.87
N GLY A 18 5.05 -14.59 10.28
CA GLY A 18 3.68 -15.09 10.22
C GLY A 18 2.98 -14.81 8.88
N PRO A 19 1.72 -15.25 8.77
CA PRO A 19 0.97 -15.14 7.52
C PRO A 19 0.58 -13.68 7.24
N VAL A 20 0.59 -13.31 5.96
CA VAL A 20 -0.01 -12.07 5.48
C VAL A 20 -1.53 -12.24 5.44
N GLU A 21 -2.23 -11.24 5.98
CA GLU A 21 -3.69 -11.15 6.01
C GLU A 21 -4.24 -10.14 5.00
N TRP A 22 -3.47 -9.11 4.68
CA TRP A 22 -3.87 -8.06 3.75
C TRP A 22 -2.69 -7.58 2.92
N TYR A 23 -2.90 -7.43 1.62
CA TYR A 23 -1.92 -6.84 0.72
C TYR A 23 -2.36 -5.46 0.23
N GLY A 24 -1.38 -4.58 0.04
CA GLY A 24 -1.49 -3.35 -0.73
C GLY A 24 -0.47 -3.37 -1.86
N ILE A 25 -0.89 -2.97 -3.05
CA ILE A 25 -0.06 -3.05 -4.25
C ILE A 25 -0.14 -1.74 -5.02
N ASP A 26 1.00 -1.09 -5.19
CA ASP A 26 1.16 0.02 -6.13
C ASP A 26 1.74 -0.54 -7.44
N LEU A 27 1.01 -0.38 -8.54
CA LEU A 27 1.38 -0.91 -9.85
C LEU A 27 2.08 0.16 -10.67
N ALA A 28 3.30 -0.13 -11.10
CA ALA A 28 4.05 0.79 -11.92
C ALA A 28 4.61 0.10 -13.18
N LYS A 29 4.71 0.85 -14.27
CA LYS A 29 5.24 0.33 -15.55
C LYS A 29 6.74 0.59 -15.62
N SER A 30 7.53 -0.45 -15.88
CA SER A 30 8.97 -0.56 -16.28
C SER A 30 10.03 0.50 -15.89
N ARG A 31 9.70 1.80 -15.82
CA ARG A 31 10.55 2.87 -15.30
C ARG A 31 10.33 3.13 -13.81
N ASP A 32 9.10 2.95 -13.33
CA ASP A 32 8.71 3.10 -11.93
C ASP A 32 8.63 1.74 -11.24
N TRP A 33 8.58 1.71 -9.90
CA TRP A 33 8.63 0.45 -9.15
C TRP A 33 7.24 -0.08 -8.81
N THR A 34 6.97 -1.34 -9.14
CA THR A 34 5.85 -2.04 -8.53
C THR A 34 6.23 -2.44 -7.11
N VAL A 35 5.38 -2.13 -6.14
CA VAL A 35 5.58 -2.47 -4.73
C VAL A 35 4.41 -3.28 -4.20
N ILE A 36 4.73 -4.38 -3.52
CA ILE A 36 3.76 -5.22 -2.80
C ILE A 36 4.12 -5.20 -1.32
N ILE A 37 3.19 -4.75 -0.48
CA ILE A 37 3.31 -4.77 0.98
C ILE A 37 2.23 -5.67 1.56
N GLY A 38 2.62 -6.62 2.40
CA GLY A 38 1.73 -7.51 3.11
C GLY A 38 1.74 -7.25 4.62
N LEU A 39 0.56 -7.03 5.20
CA LEU A 39 0.36 -6.86 6.64
C LEU A 39 -0.14 -8.17 7.26
N ASN A 40 0.42 -8.55 8.41
CA ASN A 40 -0.14 -9.62 9.25
C ASN A 40 -1.35 -9.12 10.06
N GLN A 41 -1.96 -10.01 10.86
CA GLN A 41 -3.15 -9.69 11.67
C GLN A 41 -2.96 -8.49 12.62
N SER A 42 -1.73 -8.26 13.09
CA SER A 42 -1.37 -7.13 13.96
C SER A 42 -0.95 -5.88 13.19
N LYS A 43 -1.20 -5.84 11.88
CA LYS A 43 -0.84 -4.73 10.98
C LYS A 43 0.66 -4.41 10.96
N LYS A 44 1.49 -5.43 11.23
CA LYS A 44 2.93 -5.35 11.00
C LYS A 44 3.25 -5.81 9.59
N VAL A 45 4.15 -5.12 8.90
CA VAL A 45 4.64 -5.55 7.59
C VAL A 45 5.35 -6.90 7.74
N ALA A 46 4.76 -7.95 7.16
CA ALA A 46 5.27 -9.31 7.15
C ALA A 46 5.74 -9.76 5.75
N PHE A 47 5.48 -8.95 4.74
CA PHE A 47 5.95 -9.16 3.37
C PHE A 47 6.25 -7.83 2.69
N PHE A 48 7.36 -7.77 1.97
CA PHE A 48 7.75 -6.64 1.15
C PHE A 48 8.45 -7.14 -0.11
N GLU A 49 7.97 -6.74 -1.28
CA GLU A 49 8.64 -6.99 -2.56
C GLU A 49 8.54 -5.74 -3.45
N ARG A 50 9.66 -5.34 -4.04
CA ARG A 50 9.79 -4.18 -4.92
C ARG A 50 10.52 -4.59 -6.20
N PHE A 51 9.89 -4.45 -7.36
CA PHE A 51 10.42 -4.95 -8.63
C PHE A 51 10.01 -4.10 -9.83
N ARG A 52 10.72 -4.32 -10.96
CA ARG A 52 10.40 -3.73 -12.28
C ARG A 52 10.32 -4.85 -13.30
N LEU A 53 9.12 -5.11 -13.79
CA LEU A 53 8.83 -6.16 -14.75
C LEU A 53 7.88 -5.63 -15.83
N ASP A 54 7.78 -6.36 -16.94
CA ASP A 54 6.70 -6.09 -17.90
C ASP A 54 5.33 -6.41 -17.28
N TRP A 55 4.25 -6.04 -17.97
CA TRP A 55 2.90 -6.22 -17.46
C TRP A 55 2.50 -7.68 -17.24
N LYS A 56 2.94 -8.59 -18.12
CA LYS A 56 2.61 -10.01 -18.01
C LYS A 56 3.31 -10.61 -16.79
N ALA A 57 4.61 -10.36 -16.65
CA ALA A 57 5.40 -10.84 -15.53
C ALA A 57 4.98 -10.20 -14.20
N THR A 58 4.58 -8.92 -14.21
CA THR A 58 3.98 -8.25 -13.03
C THR A 58 2.68 -8.94 -12.62
N ARG A 59 1.75 -9.19 -13.56
CA ARG A 59 0.50 -9.89 -13.27
C ARG A 59 0.75 -11.29 -12.70
N ASP A 60 1.62 -12.07 -13.33
CA ASP A 60 1.91 -13.45 -12.90
C ASP A 60 2.56 -13.46 -11.50
N THR A 61 3.39 -12.46 -11.19
CA THR A 61 3.99 -12.25 -9.87
C THR A 61 2.95 -11.91 -8.82
N VAL A 62 2.07 -10.94 -9.09
CA VAL A 62 0.98 -10.55 -8.18
C VAL A 62 0.04 -11.72 -7.91
N GLN A 63 -0.38 -12.46 -8.94
CA GLN A 63 -1.24 -13.63 -8.79
C GLN A 63 -0.61 -14.69 -7.87
N ARG A 64 0.69 -14.98 -8.06
CA ARG A 64 1.42 -15.95 -7.25
C ARG A 64 1.53 -15.55 -5.77
N ILE A 65 1.79 -14.26 -5.50
CA ILE A 65 2.00 -13.74 -4.14
C ILE A 65 0.68 -13.57 -3.40
N VAL A 66 -0.31 -12.94 -4.04
CA VAL A 66 -1.60 -12.62 -3.43
C VAL A 66 -2.45 -13.88 -3.25
N GLY A 67 -2.51 -14.74 -4.28
CA GLY A 67 -3.30 -15.95 -4.28
C GLY A 67 -4.76 -15.68 -3.88
N ARG A 68 -5.14 -16.14 -2.69
CA ARG A 68 -6.48 -15.91 -2.12
C ARG A 68 -6.51 -14.83 -1.07
N THR A 69 -5.40 -14.25 -0.62
CA THR A 69 -5.39 -13.24 0.44
C THR A 69 -6.04 -11.93 -0.05
N PRO A 70 -6.84 -11.23 0.78
CA PRO A 70 -7.34 -9.90 0.42
C PRO A 70 -6.23 -8.97 -0.04
N ALA A 71 -6.46 -8.26 -1.15
CA ALA A 71 -5.53 -7.24 -1.61
C ALA A 71 -6.28 -6.04 -2.18
N VAL A 72 -5.70 -4.86 -2.00
CA VAL A 72 -6.11 -3.63 -2.69
C VAL A 72 -4.98 -3.20 -3.60
N ILE A 73 -5.30 -2.94 -4.87
CA ILE A 73 -4.31 -2.63 -5.90
C ILE A 73 -4.65 -1.26 -6.51
N ASP A 74 -3.66 -0.41 -6.73
CA ASP A 74 -3.87 0.80 -7.54
C ASP A 74 -4.34 0.41 -8.95
N SER A 75 -5.54 0.86 -9.30
CA SER A 75 -6.16 0.64 -10.61
C SER A 75 -6.30 1.96 -11.39
N THR A 76 -5.45 2.94 -11.10
CA THR A 76 -5.43 4.24 -11.78
C THR A 76 -4.71 4.14 -13.13
N GLY A 77 -5.24 4.85 -14.13
CA GLY A 77 -4.61 4.96 -15.45
C GLY A 77 -4.40 3.60 -16.14
N VAL A 78 -3.13 3.23 -16.32
CA VAL A 78 -2.74 2.01 -17.06
C VAL A 78 -2.88 0.71 -16.25
N GLY A 79 -3.15 0.80 -14.94
CA GLY A 79 -3.30 -0.36 -14.06
C GLY A 79 -4.64 -1.09 -14.20
N ASP A 80 -5.69 -0.41 -14.67
CA ASP A 80 -7.07 -0.95 -14.72
C ASP A 80 -7.17 -2.33 -15.41
N PRO A 81 -6.58 -2.55 -16.61
CA PRO A 81 -6.67 -3.85 -17.29
C PRO A 81 -5.97 -5.00 -16.54
N ILE A 82 -4.88 -4.70 -15.83
CA ILE A 82 -4.14 -5.70 -15.05
C ILE A 82 -4.95 -6.10 -13.82
N VAL A 83 -5.58 -5.13 -13.17
CA VAL A 83 -6.45 -5.38 -12.02
C VAL A 83 -7.67 -6.20 -12.44
N GLU A 84 -8.31 -5.89 -13.57
CA GLU A 84 -9.44 -6.67 -14.10
C GLU A 84 -9.05 -8.13 -14.38
N ASP A 85 -7.90 -8.37 -15.01
CA ASP A 85 -7.40 -9.72 -15.26
C ASP A 85 -7.10 -10.48 -13.96
N LEU A 86 -6.47 -9.81 -12.98
CA LEU A 86 -6.17 -10.39 -11.67
C LEU A 86 -7.44 -10.75 -10.90
N GLN A 87 -8.49 -9.94 -10.98
CA GLN A 87 -9.76 -10.19 -10.29
C GLN A 87 -10.47 -11.45 -10.80
N ARG A 88 -10.21 -11.89 -12.04
CA ARG A 88 -10.76 -13.16 -12.58
C ARG A 88 -10.18 -14.40 -11.91
N VAL A 89 -8.96 -14.31 -11.38
CA VAL A 89 -8.21 -15.45 -10.82
C VAL A 89 -7.96 -15.34 -9.32
N CYS A 90 -8.01 -14.13 -8.77
CA CYS A 90 -7.81 -13.81 -7.36
C CYS A 90 -9.06 -13.11 -6.80
N PRO A 91 -10.02 -13.87 -6.21
CA PRO A 91 -11.37 -13.38 -5.95
C PRO A 91 -11.49 -12.32 -4.85
N ARG A 92 -10.41 -12.04 -4.11
CA ARG A 92 -10.38 -11.06 -3.02
C ARG A 92 -9.51 -9.83 -3.34
N ILE A 93 -9.20 -9.62 -4.63
CA ILE A 93 -8.56 -8.40 -5.12
C ILE A 93 -9.61 -7.31 -5.38
N GLN A 94 -9.33 -6.11 -4.88
CA GLN A 94 -10.12 -4.91 -5.13
C GLN A 94 -9.23 -3.86 -5.81
N GLY A 95 -9.73 -3.23 -6.87
CA GLY A 95 -9.09 -2.06 -7.46
C GLY A 95 -9.37 -0.81 -6.64
N PHE A 96 -8.38 0.06 -6.49
CA PHE A 96 -8.49 1.36 -5.87
C PHE A 96 -8.14 2.43 -6.90
N LYS A 97 -9.10 3.30 -7.22
CA LYS A 97 -8.88 4.43 -8.14
C LYS A 97 -8.52 5.67 -7.34
N TYR A 98 -7.33 6.20 -7.56
CA TYR A 98 -6.89 7.44 -6.94
C TYR A 98 -7.62 8.65 -7.55
N THR A 99 -8.11 9.49 -6.65
CA THR A 99 -8.56 10.86 -6.88
C THR A 99 -7.84 11.73 -5.84
N SER A 100 -7.82 13.05 -6.00
CA SER A 100 -7.23 13.93 -4.96
C SER A 100 -7.84 13.66 -3.59
N THR A 101 -9.17 13.47 -3.52
CA THR A 101 -9.89 13.18 -2.28
C THR A 101 -9.56 11.81 -1.71
N SER A 102 -9.54 10.76 -2.52
CA SER A 102 -9.23 9.41 -2.03
C SER A 102 -7.77 9.24 -1.64
N LYS A 103 -6.83 9.91 -2.34
CA LYS A 103 -5.41 9.96 -1.94
C LYS A 103 -5.27 10.66 -0.59
N GLN A 104 -5.89 11.83 -0.42
CA GLN A 104 -5.88 12.54 0.86
C GLN A 104 -6.40 11.66 2.01
N GLN A 105 -7.56 11.02 1.84
CA GLN A 105 -8.15 10.19 2.88
C GLN A 105 -7.23 9.05 3.34
N ILE A 106 -6.63 8.30 2.41
CA ILE A 106 -5.79 7.16 2.81
C ILE A 106 -4.44 7.61 3.39
N MET A 107 -3.92 8.77 2.99
CA MET A 107 -2.70 9.34 3.55
C MET A 107 -2.93 9.86 4.97
N GLU A 108 -4.08 10.49 5.23
CA GLU A 108 -4.48 10.90 6.59
C GLU A 108 -4.72 9.68 7.49
N ASP A 109 -5.36 8.64 6.97
CA ASP A 109 -5.53 7.36 7.67
C ASP A 109 -4.18 6.71 8.02
N LEU A 110 -3.23 6.72 7.09
CA LEU A 110 -1.87 6.22 7.31
C LEU A 110 -1.12 7.06 8.35
N ALA A 111 -1.22 8.39 8.29
CA ALA A 111 -0.62 9.27 9.28
C ALA A 111 -1.16 8.98 10.69
N GLY A 112 -2.48 8.84 10.83
CA GLY A 112 -3.09 8.44 12.10
C GLY A 112 -2.58 7.09 12.62
N ALA A 113 -2.47 6.10 11.73
CA ALA A 113 -1.95 4.77 12.08
C ALA A 113 -0.47 4.79 12.49
N ILE A 114 0.37 5.60 11.84
CA ILE A 114 1.79 5.79 12.20
C ILE A 114 1.90 6.51 13.54
N HIS A 115 1.14 7.59 13.75
CA HIS A 115 1.15 8.34 15.01
C HIS A 115 0.70 7.46 16.20
N GLY A 116 -0.30 6.60 15.98
CA GLY A 116 -0.79 5.64 16.97
C GLY A 116 -0.01 4.33 17.06
N ARG A 117 1.05 4.15 16.26
CA ARG A 117 1.83 2.90 16.14
C ARG A 117 0.96 1.67 15.84
N GLU A 118 -0.14 1.87 15.11
CA GLU A 118 -1.06 0.83 14.65
C GLU A 118 -0.45 0.02 13.51
N VAL A 119 0.42 0.65 12.71
CA VAL A 119 1.17 0.02 11.62
C VAL A 119 2.67 0.17 11.91
N VAL A 120 3.43 -0.90 11.70
CA VAL A 120 4.90 -0.92 11.84
C VAL A 120 5.53 -1.62 10.66
N PHE A 121 6.73 -1.19 10.28
CA PHE A 121 7.38 -1.56 9.03
C PHE A 121 8.90 -1.74 9.20
N PRO A 122 9.53 -2.57 8.34
CA PRO A 122 10.98 -2.71 8.30
C PRO A 122 11.65 -1.42 7.86
N ASP A 123 12.89 -1.26 8.32
CA ASP A 123 13.80 -0.25 7.82
C ASP A 123 14.09 -0.44 6.32
N GLY A 124 14.62 0.60 5.67
CA GLY A 124 14.95 0.61 4.24
C GLY A 124 13.92 1.38 3.40
N PRO A 125 13.56 0.92 2.18
CA PRO A 125 12.85 1.75 1.20
C PRO A 125 11.52 2.32 1.67
N ILE A 126 10.77 1.60 2.51
CA ILE A 126 9.52 2.10 3.09
C ILE A 126 9.79 3.34 3.96
N VAL A 127 10.79 3.25 4.84
CA VAL A 127 11.20 4.35 5.73
C VAL A 127 11.75 5.52 4.93
N ASP A 128 12.61 5.25 3.95
CA ASP A 128 13.22 6.28 3.10
C ASP A 128 12.15 7.13 2.39
N GLU A 129 11.16 6.47 1.78
CA GLU A 129 10.07 7.18 1.09
C GLU A 129 9.14 7.89 2.08
N LEU A 130 8.79 7.26 3.21
CA LEU A 130 8.00 7.91 4.27
C LEU A 130 8.67 9.17 4.81
N MET A 131 10.00 9.16 5.01
CA MET A 131 10.76 10.30 5.54
C MET A 131 10.80 11.48 4.56
N ASN A 132 10.84 11.19 3.26
CA ASN A 132 10.90 12.21 2.22
C ASN A 132 9.51 12.64 1.70
N PHE A 133 8.43 12.00 2.12
CA PHE A 133 7.09 12.31 1.61
C PHE A 133 6.61 13.71 2.01
N GLU A 134 5.99 14.41 1.05
CA GLU A 134 5.55 15.79 1.20
C GLU A 134 4.06 15.95 0.93
N TRP A 135 3.52 17.06 1.43
CA TRP A 135 2.22 17.55 1.05
C TRP A 135 2.35 19.00 0.62
N THR A 136 1.57 19.41 -0.36
CA THR A 136 1.55 20.77 -0.89
C THR A 136 0.13 21.30 -0.96
N HIS A 137 -0.05 22.58 -0.65
CA HIS A 137 -1.31 23.25 -0.92
C HIS A 137 -1.43 23.57 -2.41
N THR A 138 -2.52 23.13 -3.02
CA THR A 138 -2.91 23.44 -4.39
C THR A 138 -4.15 24.34 -4.39
N ARG A 139 -4.50 24.92 -5.54
CA ARG A 139 -5.73 25.72 -5.69
C ARG A 139 -7.01 24.95 -5.36
N THR A 140 -6.98 23.63 -5.42
CA THR A 140 -8.15 22.74 -5.28
C THR A 140 -8.12 21.88 -4.02
N GLY A 141 -7.09 22.02 -3.17
CA GLY A 141 -6.95 21.21 -1.94
C GLY A 141 -5.50 20.86 -1.63
N ILE A 142 -5.29 19.74 -0.94
CA ILE A 142 -3.95 19.25 -0.57
C ILE A 142 -3.54 18.14 -1.54
N SER A 143 -2.28 18.15 -1.96
CA SER A 143 -1.67 17.11 -2.78
C SER A 143 -0.55 16.44 -2.01
N TYR A 144 -0.52 15.10 -2.00
CA TYR A 144 0.44 14.28 -1.26
C TYR A 144 1.32 13.50 -2.25
N ASN A 145 2.62 13.78 -2.31
CA ASN A 145 3.57 13.11 -3.21
C ASN A 145 4.99 13.17 -2.64
N ALA A 146 5.89 12.36 -3.19
CA ALA A 146 7.31 12.56 -3.00
C ALA A 146 7.81 13.83 -3.76
N PRO A 147 8.89 14.46 -3.31
CA PRO A 147 9.61 15.50 -4.05
C PRO A 147 10.01 15.04 -5.45
N GLU A 148 10.27 15.99 -6.34
CA GLU A 148 10.75 15.68 -7.68
C GLU A 148 12.04 14.84 -7.64
N GLY A 149 12.07 13.76 -8.40
CA GLY A 149 13.21 12.83 -8.46
C GLY A 149 13.18 11.71 -7.40
N LEU A 150 12.19 11.70 -6.51
CA LEU A 150 11.97 10.63 -5.52
C LEU A 150 10.71 9.82 -5.84
N HIS A 151 10.56 8.67 -5.17
CA HIS A 151 9.45 7.73 -5.34
C HIS A 151 8.51 7.74 -4.14
N ASP A 152 7.23 7.43 -4.37
CA ASP A 152 6.22 7.21 -3.34
C ASP A 152 5.54 5.84 -3.40
N ASP A 153 6.05 4.93 -4.24
CA ASP A 153 5.45 3.61 -4.50
C ASP A 153 5.27 2.79 -3.21
N CYS A 154 6.23 2.86 -2.27
CA CYS A 154 6.17 2.17 -0.98
C CYS A 154 5.14 2.80 -0.05
N VAL A 155 5.01 4.13 -0.06
CA VAL A 155 4.02 4.85 0.75
C VAL A 155 2.60 4.51 0.29
N ASN A 156 2.37 4.52 -1.02
CA ASN A 156 1.08 4.12 -1.61
C ASN A 156 0.76 2.66 -1.32
N ALA A 157 1.70 1.72 -1.55
CA ALA A 157 1.47 0.31 -1.26
C ALA A 157 1.17 0.06 0.24
N LEU A 158 1.84 0.77 1.16
CA LEU A 158 1.58 0.67 2.59
C LEU A 158 0.19 1.21 2.95
N ALA A 159 -0.18 2.37 2.40
CA ALA A 159 -1.50 2.97 2.60
C ALA A 159 -2.62 2.05 2.09
N LEU A 160 -2.44 1.43 0.91
CA LEU A 160 -3.39 0.48 0.34
C LEU A 160 -3.50 -0.80 1.19
N ALA A 161 -2.40 -1.29 1.76
CA ALA A 161 -2.41 -2.47 2.63
C ALA A 161 -3.18 -2.18 3.93
N LEU A 162 -2.95 -1.01 4.53
CA LEU A 162 -3.68 -0.54 5.69
C LEU A 162 -5.17 -0.36 5.36
N HIS A 163 -5.50 0.25 4.23
CA HIS A 163 -6.87 0.39 3.75
C HIS A 163 -7.54 -0.98 3.59
N CYS A 164 -6.87 -1.95 2.96
CA CYS A 164 -7.35 -3.32 2.81
C CYS A 164 -7.73 -3.94 4.17
N SER A 165 -6.91 -3.74 5.21
CA SER A 165 -7.19 -4.23 6.57
C SER A 165 -8.44 -3.61 7.22
N ARG A 166 -8.78 -2.37 6.84
CA ARG A 166 -9.95 -1.64 7.36
C ARG A 166 -11.24 -2.11 6.71
N VAL A 167 -11.21 -2.39 5.41
CA VAL A 167 -12.38 -2.84 4.63
C VAL A 167 -12.59 -4.36 4.64
N ASN A 168 -11.55 -5.16 4.93
CA ASN A 168 -11.63 -6.63 4.97
C ASN A 168 -11.39 -7.18 6.39
N LYS A 169 -12.22 -6.80 7.36
CA LYS A 169 -12.13 -7.32 8.74
C LYS A 169 -12.50 -8.81 8.78
N LYS A 170 -11.66 -9.64 9.41
CA LYS A 170 -12.04 -11.01 9.76
C LYS A 170 -13.12 -10.97 10.85
N GLY A 171 -14.35 -11.33 10.48
CA GLY A 171 -15.42 -11.64 11.43
C GLY A 171 -16.19 -10.43 11.97
N LEU A 172 -17.10 -9.90 11.15
CA LEU A 172 -18.43 -9.50 11.64
C LEU A 172 -19.49 -10.46 11.04
N PHE A 173 -19.20 -11.76 11.09
CA PHE A 173 -20.16 -12.84 10.88
C PHE A 173 -19.89 -13.91 11.93
N LEU A 174 -20.17 -13.55 13.18
CA LEU A 174 -20.59 -14.49 14.22
C LEU A 174 -22.02 -14.07 14.56
N LEU A 175 -22.97 -15.00 14.39
CA LEU A 175 -24.40 -14.91 14.69
C LEU A 175 -25.29 -14.25 13.61
N THR A 176 -25.79 -15.07 12.69
CA THR A 176 -27.22 -15.46 12.54
C THR A 176 -27.30 -16.66 11.61
#